data_AF-A0A7X7QTN4-F1
#
_entry.id   AF-A0A7X7QTN4-F1
#
_cell.length_a   1.000
_cell.length_b   1.000
_cell.length_c   1.000
_cell.angle_alpha   90.00
_cell.angle_beta   90.00
_cell.angle_gamma   90.00
#
_symmetry.space_group_name_H-M   'P 1'
#
loop_
_entity.id
_entity.type
_entity.pdbx_description
1 polymer ?
#
loop_
_entity_poly.entity_id
_entity_poly.type
_entity_poly.pdbx_seq_one_letter_code
_entity_poly.pdbx_strand_id
1 'polypeptide(L)'
;MARHPVSNRLRRRIPPLCVWGALISSLLAVPAFGAQEVAEVLISTKLEATTALGLLISQDGVQQVTNTEITTSEDGGLIVAVPYDEDKVLPGTLVTAMVFGKSGAFALGAMRELPAKGAGPIPAEMPLCPEEAVGPELSRALTSIQKLVEIRQKLVETNRSRVASLLNEELLNKLKKLERGFGLKYEQELNPHMDPFLLINRLTRVLNALKTYSFFKPNEEED
;
A
#
# COMPACT_ATOMS: atom_id res chain seq x y z
N MET A 1 18.36 -0.94 89.64
CA MET A 1 19.79 -1.02 89.24
C MET A 1 20.14 0.22 88.44
N ALA A 2 20.89 1.14 89.04
CA ALA A 2 21.45 2.31 88.39
C ALA A 2 22.86 1.98 87.89
N ARG A 3 23.24 2.47 86.69
CA ARG A 3 24.63 2.73 86.26
C ARG A 3 24.65 3.56 84.97
N HIS A 4 25.04 4.82 85.16
CA HIS A 4 25.83 5.72 84.30
C HIS A 4 25.55 5.88 82.79
N PRO A 5 25.28 7.11 82.35
CA PRO A 5 25.83 7.68 81.11
C PRO A 5 27.19 8.38 81.41
N VAL A 6 28.05 8.60 80.40
CA VAL A 6 29.01 9.75 80.28
C VAL A 6 29.94 9.57 79.05
N SER A 7 30.32 10.71 78.46
CA SER A 7 31.45 10.98 77.53
C SER A 7 31.05 11.02 76.05
N ASN A 8 30.72 12.17 75.43
CA ASN A 8 31.40 13.47 75.35
C ASN A 8 32.80 13.39 74.72
N ARG A 9 32.95 13.73 73.43
CA ARG A 9 34.14 14.39 72.87
C ARG A 9 33.84 15.06 71.54
N LEU A 10 33.85 16.39 71.58
CA LEU A 10 33.99 17.29 70.44
C LEU A 10 35.23 16.92 69.60
N ARG A 11 35.12 17.04 68.28
CA ARG A 11 36.14 17.72 67.47
C ARG A 11 35.51 18.53 66.35
N ARG A 12 35.67 19.85 66.47
CA ARG A 12 35.51 20.87 65.44
C ARG A 12 36.49 20.61 64.29
N ARG A 13 36.06 20.85 63.05
CA ARG A 13 36.82 21.58 62.02
C ARG A 13 35.89 21.96 60.86
N ILE A 14 35.72 23.26 60.67
CA ILE A 14 35.12 23.92 59.50
C ILE A 14 36.27 24.12 58.45
N PRO A 15 35.98 24.53 57.21
CA PRO A 15 36.22 23.83 55.94
C PRO A 15 37.53 24.29 55.25
N PRO A 16 37.80 23.85 54.01
CA PRO A 16 37.85 24.90 52.99
C PRO A 16 37.24 24.51 51.63
N LEU A 17 36.57 25.50 51.02
CA LEU A 17 36.68 25.86 49.61
C LEU A 17 36.75 24.71 48.60
N CYS A 18 35.58 24.33 48.08
CA CYS A 18 35.38 24.13 46.64
C CYS A 18 33.96 24.63 46.33
N VAL A 19 33.81 25.96 46.31
CA VAL A 19 32.84 26.60 45.43
C VAL A 19 33.38 26.36 44.03
N TRP A 20 32.49 25.91 43.14
CA TRP A 20 32.57 25.75 41.67
C TRP A 20 32.04 24.36 41.31
N GLY A 21 30.82 24.32 40.77
CA GLY A 21 30.17 23.07 40.36
C GLY A 21 28.65 23.06 40.45
N ALA A 22 27.97 24.21 40.42
CA ALA A 22 26.56 24.26 40.06
C ALA A 22 26.48 24.34 38.53
N LEU A 23 26.31 23.20 37.87
CA LEU A 23 25.59 23.03 36.61
C LEU A 23 25.80 21.62 36.06
N ILE A 24 24.68 20.96 35.75
CA ILE A 24 24.54 19.77 34.91
C ILE A 24 24.76 18.42 35.63
N SER A 25 23.69 17.94 36.28
CA SER A 25 23.34 16.51 36.28
C SER A 25 21.86 16.32 36.60
N SER A 26 21.01 17.02 35.86
CA SER A 26 19.76 16.42 35.40
C SER A 26 20.09 15.52 34.20
N LEU A 27 20.90 14.48 34.44
CA LEU A 27 21.05 13.39 33.49
C LEU A 27 19.78 12.57 33.59
N LEU A 28 18.89 12.81 32.62
CA LEU A 28 18.18 11.76 31.89
C LEU A 28 17.94 10.51 32.75
N ALA A 29 16.85 10.53 33.52
CA ALA A 29 16.09 9.32 33.72
C ALA A 29 15.56 8.92 32.32
N VAL A 30 16.41 8.27 31.53
CA VAL A 30 15.99 7.49 30.38
C VAL A 30 15.03 6.47 30.98
N PRO A 31 13.72 6.49 30.65
CA PRO A 31 12.88 5.36 31.01
C PRO A 31 13.59 4.13 30.44
N ALA A 32 13.85 3.14 31.29
CA ALA A 32 14.29 1.84 30.83
C ALA A 32 13.19 1.32 29.90
N PHE A 33 13.30 1.64 28.61
CA PHE A 33 12.61 0.92 27.57
C PHE A 33 13.19 -0.49 27.68
N GLY A 34 12.41 -1.39 28.29
CA GLY A 34 12.61 -2.81 28.07
C GLY A 34 12.71 -3.05 26.57
N ALA A 35 13.50 -4.04 26.15
CA ALA A 35 13.61 -4.41 24.75
C ALA A 35 12.20 -4.70 24.23
N GLN A 36 11.64 -3.74 23.50
CA GLN A 36 10.29 -3.82 22.99
C GLN A 36 10.42 -4.38 21.59
N GLU A 37 10.01 -5.63 21.42
CA GLU A 37 10.01 -6.26 20.11
C GLU A 37 8.92 -5.65 19.23
N VAL A 38 9.14 -5.69 17.92
CA VAL A 38 8.27 -5.09 16.94
C VAL A 38 7.77 -6.16 15.99
N ALA A 39 6.46 -6.31 15.90
CA ALA A 39 5.82 -7.15 14.90
C ALA A 39 5.44 -6.32 13.67
N GLU A 40 5.91 -6.73 12.50
CA GLU A 40 5.55 -6.10 11.24
C GLU A 40 4.31 -6.78 10.65
N VAL A 41 3.27 -5.98 10.41
CA VAL A 41 2.02 -6.42 9.77
C VAL A 41 1.87 -5.75 8.41
N LEU A 42 1.86 -6.55 7.35
CA LEU A 42 1.63 -6.08 5.99
C LEU A 42 0.12 -5.88 5.72
N ILE A 43 -0.22 -4.75 5.12
CA ILE A 43 -1.57 -4.38 4.69
C ILE A 43 -1.52 -4.03 3.21
N SER A 44 -2.08 -4.92 2.38
CA SER A 44 -2.21 -4.70 0.94
C SER A 44 -3.37 -3.74 0.66
N THR A 45 -3.10 -2.44 0.74
CA THR A 45 -4.11 -1.40 0.49
C THR A 45 -3.51 -0.20 -0.26
N LYS A 46 -4.33 0.43 -1.11
CA LYS A 46 -4.01 1.69 -1.80
C LYS A 46 -4.38 2.92 -0.99
N LEU A 47 -4.81 2.74 0.27
CA LEU A 47 -5.22 3.83 1.14
C LEU A 47 -3.98 4.60 1.63
N GLU A 48 -4.04 5.93 1.55
CA GLU A 48 -3.12 6.79 2.30
C GLU A 48 -3.51 6.75 3.79
N ALA A 49 -2.84 5.90 4.56
CA ALA A 49 -3.09 5.77 5.99
C ALA A 49 -2.58 7.00 6.75
N THR A 50 -3.39 7.49 7.68
CA THR A 50 -3.02 8.60 8.59
C THR A 50 -2.84 8.13 10.02
N THR A 51 -3.57 7.09 10.41
CA THR A 51 -3.46 6.47 11.73
C THR A 51 -3.49 4.96 11.61
N ALA A 52 -2.79 4.29 12.51
CA ALA A 52 -2.75 2.84 12.63
C ALA A 52 -3.00 2.43 14.08
N LEU A 53 -3.49 1.21 14.24
CA LEU A 53 -3.86 0.63 15.52
C LEU A 53 -3.49 -0.86 15.48
N GLY A 54 -2.58 -1.25 16.35
CA GLY A 54 -2.19 -2.64 16.53
C GLY A 54 -3.18 -3.34 17.47
N LEU A 55 -3.49 -4.60 17.18
CA LEU A 55 -4.33 -5.44 18.01
C LEU A 55 -3.57 -6.71 18.35
N LEU A 56 -3.40 -6.96 19.64
CA LEU A 56 -2.88 -8.21 20.19
C LEU A 56 -4.06 -9.01 20.72
N ILE A 57 -4.31 -10.18 20.15
CA ILE A 57 -5.46 -11.03 20.45
C ILE A 57 -4.92 -12.27 21.15
N SER A 58 -5.26 -12.43 22.42
CA SER A 58 -4.88 -13.58 23.24
C SER A 58 -6.14 -14.24 23.83
N GLN A 59 -5.95 -15.33 24.58
CA GLN A 59 -7.05 -15.97 25.31
C GLN A 59 -7.65 -15.05 26.40
N ASP A 60 -6.86 -14.12 26.93
CA ASP A 60 -7.27 -13.17 27.96
C ASP A 60 -8.02 -11.96 27.40
N GLY A 61 -8.08 -11.83 26.07
CA GLY A 61 -8.83 -10.80 25.36
C GLY A 61 -8.00 -10.07 24.30
N VAL A 62 -8.54 -8.93 23.86
CA VAL A 62 -7.94 -8.08 22.82
C VAL A 62 -7.32 -6.85 23.46
N GLN A 63 -6.01 -6.71 23.30
CA GLN A 63 -5.26 -5.53 23.72
C GLN A 63 -4.99 -4.63 22.52
N GLN A 64 -5.39 -3.37 22.63
CA GLN A 64 -5.12 -2.35 21.64
C GLN A 64 -3.76 -1.68 21.90
N VAL A 65 -2.95 -1.56 20.84
CA VAL A 65 -1.65 -0.89 20.82
C VAL A 65 -1.75 0.33 19.91
N THR A 66 -1.54 1.52 20.46
CA THR A 66 -1.66 2.81 19.74
C THR A 66 -0.33 3.37 19.26
N ASN A 67 0.79 2.90 19.81
CA ASN A 67 2.13 3.35 19.44
C ASN A 67 2.65 2.57 18.23
N THR A 68 1.98 2.68 17.09
CA THR A 68 2.35 1.97 15.87
C THR A 68 2.99 2.90 14.85
N GLU A 69 4.02 2.42 14.16
CA GLU A 69 4.63 3.17 13.06
C GLU A 69 4.13 2.62 11.71
N ILE A 70 3.89 3.52 10.76
CA ILE A 70 3.42 3.16 9.41
C ILE A 70 4.56 3.44 8.44
N THR A 71 5.03 2.42 7.75
CA THR A 71 5.99 2.52 6.66
C THR A 71 5.34 2.07 5.36
N THR A 72 5.81 2.60 4.23
CA THR A 72 5.32 2.22 2.90
C THR A 72 6.32 1.25 2.28
N SER A 73 5.83 0.11 1.82
CA SER A 73 6.64 -0.88 1.11
C SER A 73 6.82 -0.47 -0.36
N GLU A 74 7.93 -0.87 -0.98
CA GLU A 74 8.23 -0.61 -2.40
C GLU A 74 7.15 -1.16 -3.35
N ASP A 75 6.45 -2.23 -2.94
CA ASP A 75 5.37 -2.87 -3.69
C ASP A 75 4.01 -2.13 -3.58
N GLY A 76 3.97 -0.97 -2.91
CA GLY A 76 2.77 -0.16 -2.76
C GLY A 76 1.80 -0.64 -1.67
N GLY A 77 2.25 -1.51 -0.78
CA GLY A 77 1.56 -1.89 0.47
C GLY A 77 2.00 -1.04 1.67
N LEU A 78 1.24 -1.08 2.75
CA LEU A 78 1.61 -0.46 4.03
C LEU A 78 2.12 -1.52 4.99
N ILE A 79 3.20 -1.22 5.70
CA ILE A 79 3.72 -2.03 6.79
C ILE A 79 3.44 -1.27 8.09
N VAL A 80 2.79 -1.94 9.04
CA VAL A 80 2.54 -1.38 10.37
C VAL A 80 3.41 -2.12 11.37
N ALA A 81 4.30 -1.37 12.02
CA ALA A 81 5.12 -1.84 13.13
C ALA A 81 4.29 -1.76 14.42
N VAL A 82 3.99 -2.91 15.01
CA VAL A 82 3.24 -3.04 16.26
C VAL A 82 4.21 -3.45 17.37
N PRO A 83 4.57 -2.55 18.29
CA PRO A 83 5.45 -2.90 19.39
C PRO A 83 4.69 -3.74 20.43
N TYR A 84 5.34 -4.78 20.94
CA TYR A 84 4.82 -5.64 22.00
C TYR A 84 5.89 -5.91 23.05
N ASP A 85 5.41 -6.27 24.25
CA ASP A 85 6.25 -6.64 25.38
C ASP A 85 6.30 -8.17 25.47
N GLU A 86 7.43 -8.78 25.12
CA GLU A 86 7.59 -10.23 25.10
C GLU A 86 7.20 -10.89 26.43
N ASP A 87 7.42 -10.21 27.56
CA ASP A 87 7.11 -10.74 28.88
C ASP A 87 5.60 -10.87 29.15
N LYS A 88 4.77 -10.19 28.32
CA LYS A 88 3.32 -10.17 28.43
C LYS A 88 2.62 -10.95 27.32
N VAL A 89 3.35 -11.50 26.35
CA VAL A 89 2.78 -12.26 25.24
C VAL A 89 2.54 -13.71 25.65
N LEU A 90 1.28 -14.12 25.64
CA LEU A 90 0.88 -15.51 25.90
C LEU A 90 1.08 -16.38 24.64
N PRO A 91 1.28 -17.70 24.79
CA PRO A 91 1.31 -18.62 23.65
C PRO A 91 0.03 -18.55 22.83
N GLY A 92 0.15 -18.51 21.50
CA GLY A 92 -1.00 -18.39 20.59
C GLY A 92 -1.56 -16.96 20.48
N THR A 93 -0.84 -15.94 20.95
CA THR A 93 -1.25 -14.54 20.74
C THR A 93 -1.11 -14.17 19.27
N LEU A 94 -2.18 -13.66 18.68
CA LEU A 94 -2.21 -13.15 17.31
C LEU A 94 -2.03 -11.64 17.29
N VAL A 95 -1.20 -11.13 16.39
CA VAL A 95 -1.07 -9.71 16.09
C VAL A 95 -1.75 -9.39 14.77
N THR A 96 -2.49 -8.29 14.71
CA THR A 96 -2.98 -7.68 13.48
C THR A 96 -2.92 -6.16 13.61
N ALA A 97 -3.04 -5.46 12.49
CA ALA A 97 -3.03 -4.02 12.45
C ALA A 97 -4.21 -3.51 11.63
N MET A 98 -4.82 -2.43 12.08
CA MET A 98 -5.86 -1.70 11.36
C MET A 98 -5.33 -0.31 11.01
N VAL A 99 -5.46 0.09 9.74
CA VAL A 99 -5.11 1.43 9.26
C VAL A 99 -6.37 2.19 8.87
N PHE A 100 -6.38 3.49 9.18
CA PHE A 100 -7.46 4.40 8.82
C PHE A 100 -6.96 5.48 7.86
N GLY A 101 -7.70 5.66 6.77
CA GLY A 101 -7.49 6.74 5.81
C GLY A 101 -8.28 8.00 6.16
N LYS A 102 -7.91 9.13 5.54
CA LYS A 102 -8.56 10.44 5.74
C LYS A 102 -10.07 10.46 5.45
N SER A 103 -10.54 9.56 4.59
CA SER A 103 -11.95 9.43 4.19
C SER A 103 -12.80 8.60 5.17
N GLY A 104 -12.22 8.11 6.27
CA GLY A 104 -12.89 7.17 7.18
C GLY A 104 -12.91 5.71 6.68
N ALA A 105 -12.29 5.43 5.53
CA ALA A 105 -12.05 4.06 5.09
C ALA A 105 -10.98 3.40 5.96
N PHE A 106 -11.16 2.12 6.28
CA PHE A 106 -10.18 1.35 7.04
C PHE A 106 -9.78 0.08 6.29
N ALA A 107 -8.57 -0.40 6.56
CA ALA A 107 -8.10 -1.70 6.09
C ALA A 107 -7.46 -2.46 7.25
N LEU A 108 -7.61 -3.79 7.23
CA LEU A 108 -7.06 -4.70 8.23
C LEU A 108 -5.92 -5.52 7.59
N GLY A 109 -4.82 -5.64 8.31
CA GLY A 109 -3.72 -6.51 7.96
C GLY A 109 -3.99 -7.97 8.28
N ALA A 110 -3.19 -8.86 7.69
CA ALA A 110 -3.23 -10.28 8.02
C ALA A 110 -2.91 -10.50 9.51
N MET A 111 -3.59 -11.47 10.13
CA MET A 111 -3.25 -11.91 11.48
C MET A 111 -2.00 -12.79 11.43
N ARG A 112 -1.05 -12.54 12.32
CA ARG A 112 0.17 -13.34 12.46
C ARG A 112 0.33 -13.79 13.91
N GLU A 113 0.78 -15.01 14.13
CA GLU A 113 1.08 -15.48 15.49
C GLU A 113 2.42 -14.89 15.97
N LEU A 114 2.44 -14.37 17.19
CA LEU A 114 3.67 -13.90 17.83
C LEU A 114 4.43 -15.08 18.43
N PRO A 115 5.77 -15.10 18.33
CA PRO A 115 6.57 -16.09 19.03
C PRO A 115 6.36 -15.95 20.54
N ALA A 116 5.95 -17.03 21.19
CA ALA A 116 5.87 -17.08 22.65
C ALA A 116 7.28 -17.16 23.24
N LYS A 117 7.48 -16.57 24.43
CA LYS A 117 8.75 -16.69 25.18
C LYS A 117 9.10 -18.17 25.41
N GLY A 118 10.21 -18.62 24.85
CA GLY A 118 10.66 -20.02 24.93
C GLY A 118 10.27 -20.90 23.72
N ALA A 119 9.55 -20.36 22.73
CA ALA A 119 9.68 -20.88 21.38
C ALA A 119 11.15 -20.73 21.01
N GLY A 120 11.82 -21.85 20.70
CA GLY A 120 13.20 -21.82 20.22
C GLY A 120 13.33 -20.78 19.10
N PRO A 121 14.53 -20.20 18.89
CA PRO A 121 14.69 -19.11 17.94
C PRO A 121 13.96 -19.44 16.65
N ILE A 122 13.03 -18.57 16.23
CA ILE A 122 12.58 -18.58 14.84
C ILE A 122 13.88 -18.61 14.04
N PRO A 123 14.12 -19.61 13.18
CA PRO A 123 15.36 -19.65 12.42
C PRO A 123 15.51 -18.29 11.75
N ALA A 124 16.53 -17.54 12.17
CA ALA A 124 16.85 -16.21 11.66
C ALA A 124 17.18 -16.22 10.16
N GLU A 125 17.29 -17.41 9.62
CA GLU A 125 17.27 -17.69 8.20
C GLU A 125 15.81 -17.92 7.83
N MET A 126 15.12 -16.86 7.38
CA MET A 126 14.14 -17.08 6.30
C MET A 126 14.84 -18.00 5.31
N PRO A 127 14.23 -19.10 4.83
CA PRO A 127 14.85 -19.89 3.79
C PRO A 127 15.18 -18.92 2.67
N LEU A 128 16.47 -18.61 2.49
CA LEU A 128 16.97 -17.94 1.31
C LEU A 128 16.48 -18.85 0.20
N CYS A 129 15.47 -18.40 -0.56
CA CYS A 129 15.17 -19.03 -1.83
C CYS A 129 16.54 -19.15 -2.49
N PRO A 130 17.04 -20.36 -2.77
CA PRO A 130 18.28 -20.47 -3.52
C PRO A 130 18.06 -19.59 -4.75
N GLU A 131 19.02 -18.73 -5.07
CA GLU A 131 19.04 -18.10 -6.39
C GLU A 131 19.10 -19.28 -7.38
N GLU A 132 17.92 -19.77 -7.79
CA GLU A 132 17.81 -20.72 -8.87
C GLU A 132 18.39 -19.96 -10.06
N ALA A 133 19.65 -20.27 -10.38
CA ALA A 133 20.28 -19.84 -11.61
C ALA A 133 19.26 -20.15 -12.70
N VAL A 134 18.67 -19.08 -13.26
CA VAL A 134 17.52 -19.14 -14.15
C VAL A 134 17.74 -20.27 -15.13
N GLY A 135 17.05 -21.38 -14.92
CA GLY A 135 17.31 -22.59 -15.70
C GLY A 135 17.16 -22.27 -17.19
N PRO A 136 17.86 -23.00 -18.08
CA PRO A 136 17.68 -22.84 -19.52
C PRO A 136 16.22 -22.99 -19.96
N GLU A 137 15.37 -23.61 -19.13
CA GLU A 137 13.93 -23.74 -19.34
C GLU A 137 13.14 -22.45 -19.05
N LEU A 138 13.46 -21.72 -17.96
CA LEU A 138 12.79 -20.46 -17.64
C LEU A 138 13.17 -19.35 -18.63
N SER A 139 14.45 -19.30 -19.04
CA SER A 139 14.88 -18.37 -20.09
C SER A 139 14.20 -18.66 -21.44
N ARG A 140 14.03 -19.93 -21.81
CA ARG A 140 13.21 -20.33 -22.98
C ARG A 140 11.76 -19.91 -22.83
N ALA A 141 11.14 -20.13 -21.66
CA ALA A 141 9.78 -19.68 -21.39
C ALA A 141 9.64 -18.15 -21.54
N LEU A 142 10.56 -17.37 -20.97
CA LEU A 142 10.58 -15.92 -21.09
C LEU A 142 10.75 -15.45 -22.54
N THR A 143 11.65 -16.06 -23.33
CA THR A 143 11.78 -15.73 -24.75
C THR A 143 10.52 -16.08 -25.56
N SER A 144 9.83 -17.16 -25.21
CA SER A 144 8.56 -17.53 -25.85
C SER A 144 7.46 -16.51 -25.53
N ILE A 145 7.40 -16.03 -24.28
CA ILE A 145 6.45 -14.99 -23.87
C ILE A 145 6.76 -13.68 -24.58
N GLN A 146 8.03 -13.29 -24.66
CA GLN A 146 8.46 -12.08 -25.37
C GLN A 146 8.05 -12.14 -26.86
N LYS A 147 8.27 -13.28 -27.53
CA LYS A 147 7.80 -13.51 -28.90
C LYS A 147 6.28 -13.39 -29.03
N LEU A 148 5.51 -13.89 -28.06
CA LEU A 148 4.04 -13.75 -28.08
C LEU A 148 3.61 -12.29 -27.93
N VAL A 149 4.29 -11.51 -27.09
CA VAL A 149 4.05 -10.06 -26.95
C VAL A 149 4.36 -9.34 -28.27
N GLU A 150 5.49 -9.64 -28.90
CA GLU A 150 5.86 -9.07 -30.21
C GLU A 150 4.83 -9.43 -31.30
N ILE A 151 4.36 -10.68 -31.36
CA ILE A 151 3.32 -11.09 -32.30
C ILE A 151 2.03 -10.32 -32.05
N ARG A 152 1.62 -10.16 -30.79
CA ARG A 152 0.43 -9.37 -30.44
C ARG A 152 0.57 -7.91 -30.85
N GLN A 153 1.74 -7.30 -30.62
CA GLN A 153 2.01 -5.92 -31.04
C GLN A 153 1.90 -5.78 -32.57
N LYS A 154 2.51 -6.68 -33.34
CA LYS A 154 2.38 -6.71 -34.81
C LYS A 154 0.94 -6.87 -35.27
N LEU A 155 0.15 -7.73 -34.61
CA LEU A 155 -1.27 -7.89 -34.90
C LEU A 155 -2.08 -6.62 -34.60
N VAL A 156 -1.77 -5.94 -33.50
CA VAL A 156 -2.42 -4.66 -33.17
C VAL A 156 -2.07 -3.59 -34.20
N GLU A 157 -0.81 -3.48 -34.61
CA GLU A 157 -0.36 -2.51 -35.62
C GLU A 157 -0.98 -2.77 -36.99
N THR A 158 -1.00 -4.03 -37.44
CA THR A 158 -1.64 -4.41 -38.71
C THR A 158 -3.15 -4.18 -38.68
N ASN A 159 -3.82 -4.42 -37.56
CA ASN A 159 -5.24 -4.11 -37.43
C ASN A 159 -5.49 -2.60 -37.36
N ARG A 160 -4.62 -1.82 -36.70
CA ARG A 160 -4.71 -0.36 -36.69
C ARG A 160 -4.53 0.23 -38.09
N SER A 161 -3.58 -0.27 -38.88
CA SER A 161 -3.41 0.18 -40.26
C SER A 161 -4.59 -0.20 -41.15
N ARG A 162 -5.16 -1.40 -40.96
CA ARG A 162 -6.42 -1.78 -41.61
C ARG A 162 -7.58 -0.86 -41.23
N VAL A 163 -7.76 -0.57 -39.95
CA VAL A 163 -8.80 0.37 -39.48
C VAL A 163 -8.58 1.76 -40.08
N ALA A 164 -7.35 2.25 -40.12
CA ALA A 164 -7.03 3.52 -40.76
C ALA A 164 -7.35 3.51 -42.26
N SER A 165 -7.07 2.40 -42.96
CA SER A 165 -7.42 2.24 -44.38
C SER A 165 -8.91 2.12 -44.66
N LEU A 166 -9.70 1.65 -43.68
CA LEU A 166 -11.15 1.59 -43.77
C LEU A 166 -11.78 2.95 -43.43
N LEU A 167 -11.16 3.72 -42.53
CA LEU A 167 -11.51 5.09 -42.19
C LEU A 167 -10.92 6.08 -43.19
N ASN A 168 -11.31 5.95 -44.46
CA ASN A 168 -10.98 6.91 -45.51
C ASN A 168 -11.42 8.33 -45.13
N GLU A 169 -10.73 9.35 -45.64
CA GLU A 169 -11.02 10.77 -45.35
C GLU A 169 -12.48 11.14 -45.62
N GLU A 170 -13.08 10.57 -46.66
CA GLU A 170 -14.49 10.79 -47.00
C GLU A 170 -15.44 10.25 -45.91
N LEU A 171 -15.17 9.05 -45.39
CA LEU A 171 -15.97 8.43 -44.32
C LEU A 171 -15.79 9.18 -43.01
N LEU A 172 -14.57 9.62 -42.70
CA LEU A 172 -14.31 10.46 -41.53
C LEU A 172 -15.09 11.77 -41.60
N ASN A 173 -15.13 12.42 -42.76
CA ASN A 173 -15.91 13.65 -42.95
C ASN A 173 -17.42 13.41 -42.80
N LYS A 174 -17.94 12.29 -43.33
CA LYS A 174 -19.33 11.88 -43.15
C LYS A 174 -19.64 11.62 -41.67
N LEU A 175 -18.78 10.90 -40.96
CA LEU A 175 -18.93 10.62 -39.53
C LEU A 175 -18.88 11.90 -38.70
N LYS A 176 -17.94 12.82 -38.97
CA LYS A 176 -17.88 14.13 -38.30
C LYS A 176 -19.16 14.95 -38.53
N LYS A 177 -19.73 14.92 -39.74
CA LYS A 177 -21.02 15.57 -40.04
C LYS A 177 -22.16 14.92 -39.23
N LEU A 178 -22.20 13.60 -39.15
CA LEU A 178 -23.21 12.88 -38.36
C LEU A 178 -23.08 13.17 -36.87
N GLU A 179 -21.88 13.14 -36.31
CA GLU A 179 -21.64 13.49 -34.90
C GLU A 179 -22.14 14.90 -34.58
N ARG A 180 -21.86 15.89 -35.45
CA ARG A 180 -22.38 17.25 -35.31
C ARG A 180 -23.90 17.30 -35.47
N GLY A 181 -24.46 16.59 -36.44
CA GLY A 181 -25.91 16.53 -36.70
C GLY A 181 -26.71 15.91 -35.55
N PHE A 182 -26.15 14.92 -34.86
CA PHE A 182 -26.74 14.32 -33.66
C PHE A 182 -26.41 15.07 -32.35
N GLY A 183 -25.65 16.16 -32.42
CA GLY A 183 -25.27 16.94 -31.23
C GLY A 183 -24.23 16.26 -30.33
N LEU A 184 -23.54 15.23 -30.80
CA LEU A 184 -22.48 14.53 -30.07
C LEU A 184 -21.20 15.37 -30.11
N LYS A 185 -20.98 16.19 -29.09
CA LYS A 185 -19.76 17.01 -28.95
C LYS A 185 -18.70 16.26 -28.14
N TYR A 186 -17.51 16.13 -28.72
CA TYR A 186 -16.32 15.58 -28.07
C TYR A 186 -15.17 16.60 -28.15
N GLU A 187 -14.26 16.59 -27.18
CA GLU A 187 -13.11 17.49 -27.15
C GLU A 187 -12.12 17.22 -28.29
N GLN A 188 -11.93 15.94 -28.65
CA GLN A 188 -11.03 15.52 -29.71
C GLN A 188 -11.79 15.20 -31.00
N GLU A 189 -11.30 15.73 -32.12
CA GLU A 189 -11.84 15.38 -33.44
C GLU A 189 -11.61 13.90 -33.77
N LEU A 190 -12.55 13.31 -34.51
CA LEU A 190 -12.45 11.92 -34.93
C LEU A 190 -11.20 11.72 -35.81
N ASN A 191 -10.29 10.87 -35.35
CA ASN A 191 -9.03 10.54 -36.02
C ASN A 191 -8.81 9.02 -36.04
N PRO A 192 -8.30 8.44 -37.14
CA PRO A 192 -8.04 7.00 -37.27
C PRO A 192 -7.02 6.43 -36.28
N HIS A 193 -6.14 7.27 -35.70
CA HIS A 193 -5.11 6.85 -34.73
C HIS A 193 -5.53 7.03 -33.26
N MET A 194 -6.80 7.31 -33.00
CA MET A 194 -7.33 7.38 -31.64
C MET A 194 -7.29 6.03 -30.92
N ASP A 195 -7.42 6.07 -29.59
CA ASP A 195 -7.55 4.86 -28.78
C ASP A 195 -8.73 3.99 -29.28
N PRO A 196 -8.53 2.68 -29.51
CA PRO A 196 -9.56 1.81 -30.08
C PRO A 196 -10.85 1.77 -29.27
N PHE A 197 -10.77 1.83 -27.94
CA PHE A 197 -11.95 1.81 -27.08
C PHE A 197 -12.81 3.07 -27.30
N LEU A 198 -12.18 4.23 -27.37
CA LEU A 198 -12.85 5.50 -27.59
C LEU A 198 -13.47 5.56 -28.99
N LEU A 199 -12.77 5.06 -30.01
CA LEU A 199 -13.27 4.95 -31.38
C LEU A 199 -14.53 4.07 -31.46
N ILE A 200 -14.49 2.87 -30.86
CA ILE A 200 -15.64 1.93 -30.83
C ILE A 200 -16.84 2.57 -30.13
N ASN A 201 -16.62 3.23 -28.98
CA ASN A 201 -17.68 3.87 -28.23
C ASN A 201 -18.37 4.97 -29.06
N ARG A 202 -17.59 5.84 -29.72
CA ARG A 202 -18.13 6.88 -30.60
C ARG A 202 -18.92 6.31 -31.76
N LEU A 203 -18.37 5.33 -32.47
CA LEU A 203 -19.05 4.68 -33.59
C LEU A 203 -20.34 3.99 -33.15
N THR A 204 -20.34 3.34 -31.98
CA THR A 204 -21.53 2.70 -31.42
C THR A 204 -22.61 3.72 -31.07
N ARG A 205 -22.23 4.89 -30.52
CA ARG A 205 -23.17 5.98 -30.24
C ARG A 205 -23.77 6.57 -31.51
N VAL A 206 -22.95 6.80 -32.55
CA VAL A 206 -23.44 7.26 -33.85
C VAL A 206 -24.39 6.22 -34.47
N LEU A 207 -24.05 4.93 -34.39
CA LEU A 207 -24.90 3.85 -34.87
C LEU A 207 -26.23 3.76 -34.11
N ASN A 208 -26.20 3.92 -32.78
CA ASN A 208 -27.41 3.94 -31.97
C ASN A 208 -28.28 5.16 -32.31
N ALA A 209 -27.68 6.33 -32.50
CA ALA A 209 -28.40 7.54 -32.93
C ALA A 209 -29.07 7.35 -34.29
N LEU A 210 -28.36 6.72 -35.25
CA LEU A 210 -28.92 6.36 -36.55
C LEU A 210 -30.11 5.40 -36.42
N LYS A 211 -29.99 4.34 -35.61
CA LYS A 211 -31.09 3.38 -35.37
C LYS A 211 -32.31 4.04 -34.75
N THR A 212 -32.12 4.92 -33.77
CA THR A 212 -33.23 5.67 -33.17
C THR A 212 -33.87 6.60 -34.18
N TYR A 213 -33.08 7.31 -34.99
CA TYR A 213 -33.61 8.27 -35.96
C TYR A 213 -34.29 7.59 -37.15
N SER A 214 -33.79 6.45 -37.63
CA SER A 214 -34.45 5.65 -38.68
C SER A 214 -35.78 5.08 -38.20
N PHE A 215 -35.96 4.87 -36.90
CA PHE A 215 -37.25 4.47 -36.32
C PHE A 215 -38.27 5.63 -36.31
N PHE A 216 -37.80 6.88 -36.32
CA PHE A 216 -38.65 8.08 -36.29
C PHE A 216 -38.82 8.76 -37.64
N LYS A 217 -38.12 8.32 -38.70
CA LYS A 217 -38.36 8.82 -40.05
C LYS A 217 -39.56 8.03 -40.63
N PRO A 218 -40.78 8.58 -40.71
CA PRO A 218 -41.82 7.95 -41.51
C PRO A 218 -41.29 7.85 -42.94
N ASN A 219 -41.55 6.72 -43.61
CA ASN A 219 -41.19 6.53 -45.01
C ASN A 219 -41.66 7.75 -45.80
N GLU A 220 -40.72 8.55 -46.30
CA GLU A 220 -41.03 9.47 -47.39
C GLU A 220 -41.29 8.56 -48.60
N GLU A 221 -42.56 8.44 -48.97
CA GLU A 221 -43.00 7.74 -50.17
C GLU A 221 -42.24 8.29 -51.39
N GLU A 222 -41.63 7.39 -52.15
CA GLU A 222 -41.03 7.70 -53.45
C GLU A 222 -42.17 8.03 -54.42
N ASP A 223 -42.28 9.30 -54.82
CA ASP A 223 -42.98 9.75 -56.04
C ASP A 223 -41.99 9.87 -57.21
#